data_AF-A0A958A274-F1
#
_entry.id   AF-A0A958A274-F1
#
_cell.length_a   1.000
_cell.length_b   1.000
_cell.length_c   1.000
_cell.angle_alpha   90.00
_cell.angle_beta   90.00
_cell.angle_gamma   90.00
#
_symmetry.space_group_name_H-M   'P 1'
#
loop_
_entity.id
_entity.type
_entity.pdbx_description
1 polymer ?
#
loop_
_entity_poly.entity_id
_entity_poly.type
_entity_poly.pdbx_seq_one_letter_code
_entity_poly.pdbx_strand_id
1 'polypeptide(L)'
;MSQPNKRRERNYVVRPDGKPINVPRTRGQLFICENGCCCGHTDRGFAPVPHDLYYEEWVRRKFRNRVHLNHAGCLGPCALANLAMLIFDGRPIWFHSVNSDRIIMAIYDYIEAMLEADRYLPPPPHLADHVFNGFAWDGTETHHPEMPEPASLPAAVPDETSLLALGDAHILLLSHADTDLLTLNQAAHTLPTDFHPVRGVNLSSLPTTSHVDEFIRTELAEVQVIVLRSLGGRQGFIHGFDRLVQYARRHRKDLICLPGTEGLDPELTAHSTVPVPVIHDVYRYLHYGGIDNMRQMLYCLADHLLAGGWGFEQPVEQPRHGIYRRLGDKEIKRLANDGTHLPISQSPNLQSLPDWLAPHDISRPTIAILFYRSHWLSGNTDFIDALIDQIETNGGNALPIFTTSLKETTSSPNQTPTPPTYPAPTNSNNSTNPTNSNNSTNAIPAAFDYLYTPTGDLIPDVIISTISFAMGGINP
;
A
#
# COMPACT_ATOMS: atom_id res chain seq x y z
N MET A 1 -33.61 25.24 23.99
CA MET A 1 -32.41 25.04 24.83
C MET A 1 -31.28 24.56 23.94
N SER A 2 -30.31 25.43 23.66
CA SER A 2 -29.15 25.13 22.81
C SER A 2 -28.23 24.16 23.57
N GLN A 3 -27.89 23.01 22.98
CA GLN A 3 -26.94 22.08 23.58
C GLN A 3 -25.56 22.75 23.68
N PRO A 4 -24.82 22.55 24.79
CA PRO A 4 -23.51 23.15 24.96
C PRO A 4 -22.56 22.60 23.89
N ASN A 5 -21.97 23.53 23.15
CA ASN A 5 -20.95 23.32 22.12
C ASN A 5 -19.87 22.34 22.65
N LYS A 6 -19.88 21.08 22.19
CA LYS A 6 -18.88 20.07 22.56
C LYS A 6 -17.50 20.67 22.24
N ARG A 7 -16.76 21.01 23.28
CA ARG A 7 -15.44 21.65 23.19
C ARG A 7 -14.55 20.73 22.35
N ARG A 8 -14.24 21.14 21.11
CA ARG A 8 -13.34 20.40 20.20
C ARG A 8 -12.07 20.01 20.98
N GLU A 9 -11.90 18.72 21.25
CA GLU A 9 -10.64 18.21 21.81
C GLU A 9 -9.53 18.57 20.83
N ARG A 10 -8.53 19.29 21.34
CA ARG A 10 -7.36 19.69 20.57
C ARG A 10 -6.41 18.51 20.60
N ASN A 11 -6.22 17.86 19.45
CA ASN A 11 -5.22 16.81 19.30
C ASN A 11 -3.90 17.50 18.95
N TYR A 12 -3.01 17.68 19.94
CA TYR A 12 -1.71 18.28 19.72
C TYR A 12 -0.68 17.19 19.41
N VAL A 13 -0.04 17.30 18.26
CA VAL A 13 1.09 16.48 17.85
C VAL A 13 2.34 17.36 17.95
N VAL A 14 3.37 16.88 18.62
CA VAL A 14 4.66 17.56 18.67
C VAL A 14 5.46 17.12 17.45
N ARG A 15 5.80 18.06 16.57
CA ARG A 15 6.64 17.76 15.41
C ARG A 15 8.09 17.46 15.85
N PRO A 16 8.90 16.85 14.98
CA PRO A 16 10.34 16.67 15.22
C PRO A 16 11.10 17.96 15.55
N ASP A 17 10.60 19.13 15.12
CA ASP A 17 11.15 20.45 15.47
C ASP A 17 10.74 20.97 16.86
N GLY A 18 10.10 20.13 17.67
CA GLY A 18 9.64 20.42 19.04
C GLY A 18 8.41 21.34 19.11
N LYS A 19 7.85 21.78 17.98
CA LYS A 19 6.69 22.67 17.98
C LYS A 19 5.39 21.87 18.05
N PRO A 20 4.53 22.10 19.05
CA PRO A 20 3.21 21.48 19.10
C PRO A 20 2.30 22.08 18.03
N ILE A 21 1.76 21.22 17.18
CA ILE A 21 0.72 21.55 16.20
C ILE A 21 -0.58 20.90 16.61
N ASN A 22 -1.67 21.67 16.61
CA ASN A 22 -3.00 21.09 16.73
C ASN A 22 -3.40 20.46 15.39
N VAL A 23 -3.52 19.13 15.35
CA VAL A 23 -4.03 18.35 14.22
C VAL A 23 -5.54 18.15 14.45
N PRO A 24 -6.42 18.97 13.85
CA PRO A 24 -7.85 18.88 14.13
C PRO A 24 -8.41 17.53 13.66
N ARG A 25 -9.14 16.81 14.53
CA ARG A 25 -10.01 15.71 14.10
C ARG A 25 -11.06 16.25 13.13
N THR A 26 -10.94 15.91 11.85
CA THR A 26 -11.90 16.31 10.82
C THR A 26 -13.15 15.43 10.92
N ARG A 27 -14.34 16.03 10.77
CA ARG A 27 -15.63 15.33 10.72
C ARG A 27 -15.81 14.52 9.43
N GLY A 28 -15.04 14.84 8.40
CA GLY A 28 -15.03 14.08 7.16
C GLY A 28 -13.76 14.22 6.34
N GLN A 29 -13.68 13.44 5.27
CA GLN A 29 -12.62 13.48 4.28
C GLN A 29 -13.23 13.32 2.87
N LEU A 30 -12.88 14.20 1.94
CA LEU A 30 -13.29 14.12 0.54
C LEU A 30 -12.09 13.68 -0.29
N PHE A 31 -12.20 12.54 -0.95
CA PHE A 31 -11.19 11.98 -1.84
C PHE A 31 -11.59 12.21 -3.29
N ILE A 32 -10.64 12.64 -4.12
CA ILE A 32 -10.82 12.86 -5.56
C ILE A 32 -9.91 11.90 -6.31
N CYS A 33 -10.46 11.16 -7.27
CA CYS A 33 -9.66 10.29 -8.15
C CYS A 33 -8.88 11.15 -9.14
N GLU A 34 -7.55 11.21 -8.99
CA GLU A 34 -6.68 12.07 -9.80
C GLU A 34 -5.64 11.28 -10.59
N ASN A 35 -4.98 10.30 -9.97
CA ASN A 35 -3.93 9.50 -10.62
C ASN A 35 -4.42 8.07 -10.96
N GLY A 36 -5.71 7.93 -11.27
CA GLY A 36 -6.33 6.66 -11.62
C GLY A 36 -6.21 6.32 -13.10
N CYS A 37 -6.55 5.08 -13.48
CA CYS A 37 -6.42 4.57 -14.86
C CYS A 37 -7.25 5.32 -15.93
N CYS A 38 -8.26 6.10 -15.47
CA CYS A 38 -9.29 6.75 -16.28
C CYS A 38 -9.45 8.26 -15.98
N CYS A 39 -9.64 8.64 -14.71
CA CYS A 39 -9.95 10.02 -14.32
C CYS A 39 -8.83 10.96 -14.72
N GLY A 40 -9.13 12.04 -15.45
CA GLY A 40 -8.13 13.03 -15.87
C GLY A 40 -7.35 12.67 -17.13
N HIS A 41 -7.42 11.43 -17.62
CA HIS A 41 -6.78 10.99 -18.87
C HIS A 41 -7.60 11.38 -20.10
N THR A 42 -7.58 12.67 -20.44
CA THR A 42 -8.31 13.21 -21.61
C THR A 42 -7.79 12.65 -22.93
N ASP A 43 -6.53 12.22 -22.98
CA ASP A 43 -5.92 11.49 -24.10
C ASP A 43 -6.62 10.15 -24.40
N ARG A 44 -7.28 9.57 -23.40
CA ARG A 44 -8.04 8.31 -23.51
C ARG A 44 -9.55 8.53 -23.65
N GLY A 45 -9.99 9.78 -23.85
CA GLY A 45 -11.40 10.13 -24.02
C GLY A 45 -12.20 10.32 -22.73
N PHE A 46 -11.54 10.34 -21.56
CA PHE A 46 -12.19 10.65 -20.28
C PHE A 46 -12.25 12.16 -20.03
N ALA A 47 -13.12 12.59 -19.10
CA ALA A 47 -13.24 13.99 -18.75
C ALA A 47 -12.08 14.46 -17.84
N PRO A 48 -11.64 15.74 -17.95
CA PRO A 48 -10.61 16.28 -17.05
C PRO A 48 -11.11 16.30 -15.60
N VAL A 49 -10.19 16.23 -14.65
CA VAL A 49 -10.49 16.41 -13.22
C VAL A 49 -10.24 17.89 -12.87
N PRO A 50 -11.24 18.65 -12.39
CA PRO A 50 -11.08 20.08 -12.09
C PRO A 50 -10.33 20.34 -10.77
N HIS A 51 -9.02 20.09 -10.73
CA HIS A 51 -8.19 20.18 -9.51
C HIS A 51 -8.32 21.52 -8.80
N ASP A 52 -8.18 22.61 -9.56
CA ASP A 52 -8.22 23.98 -9.02
C ASP A 52 -9.56 24.27 -8.35
N LEU A 53 -10.67 23.86 -8.97
CA LEU A 53 -12.01 24.12 -8.43
C LEU A 53 -12.24 23.43 -7.09
N TYR A 54 -11.82 22.17 -6.95
CA TYR A 54 -11.90 21.46 -5.66
C TYR A 54 -11.10 22.19 -4.58
N TYR A 55 -9.87 22.55 -4.88
CA TYR A 55 -9.01 23.25 -3.92
C TYR A 55 -9.57 24.63 -3.56
N GLU A 56 -9.97 25.43 -4.54
CA GLU A 56 -10.52 26.78 -4.37
C GLU A 56 -11.80 26.78 -3.54
N GLU A 57 -12.76 25.90 -3.83
CA GLU A 57 -14.01 25.79 -3.06
C GLU A 57 -13.75 25.33 -1.62
N TRP A 58 -12.83 24.38 -1.43
CA TRP A 58 -12.43 23.92 -0.10
C TRP A 58 -11.82 25.03 0.75
N VAL A 59 -10.97 25.87 0.15
CA VAL A 59 -10.41 27.07 0.80
C VAL A 59 -11.52 28.10 1.07
N ARG A 60 -12.32 28.43 0.05
CA ARG A 60 -13.39 29.45 0.11
C ARG A 60 -14.40 29.16 1.20
N ARG A 61 -14.83 27.89 1.34
CA ARG A 61 -15.80 27.42 2.35
C ARG A 61 -15.19 27.10 3.71
N LYS A 62 -13.88 27.31 3.86
CA LYS A 62 -13.12 27.14 5.12
C LYS A 62 -13.22 25.72 5.68
N PHE A 63 -13.16 24.71 4.82
CA PHE A 63 -13.28 23.31 5.23
C PHE A 63 -12.02 22.72 5.85
N ARG A 64 -10.88 23.41 5.78
CA ARG A 64 -9.58 22.96 6.29
C ARG A 64 -9.57 22.25 7.64
N ASN A 65 -10.40 22.71 8.58
CA ASN A 65 -10.47 22.17 9.95
C ASN A 65 -11.78 21.39 10.22
N ARG A 66 -12.51 20.99 9.17
CA ARG A 66 -13.83 20.34 9.24
C ARG A 66 -13.89 19.10 8.36
N VAL A 67 -13.45 19.22 7.12
CA VAL A 67 -13.40 18.13 6.13
C VAL A 67 -12.06 18.22 5.41
N HIS A 68 -11.26 17.16 5.43
CA HIS A 68 -9.98 17.13 4.72
C HIS A 68 -10.22 16.90 3.21
N LEU A 69 -9.40 17.49 2.35
CA LEU A 69 -9.42 17.23 0.90
C LEU A 69 -8.22 16.38 0.53
N ASN A 70 -8.46 15.21 -0.05
CA ASN A 70 -7.44 14.25 -0.46
C ASN A 70 -7.46 14.10 -1.98
N HIS A 71 -6.31 14.30 -2.61
CA HIS A 71 -6.07 13.96 -4.01
C HIS A 71 -5.53 12.53 -4.06
N ALA A 72 -6.41 11.59 -4.40
CA ALA A 72 -6.12 10.17 -4.37
C ALA A 72 -5.60 9.66 -5.72
N GLY A 73 -5.00 8.46 -5.71
CA GLY A 73 -4.70 7.71 -6.92
C GLY A 73 -5.96 7.24 -7.65
N CYS A 74 -6.17 5.93 -7.72
CA CYS A 74 -7.38 5.35 -8.30
C CYS A 74 -8.45 5.12 -7.23
N LEU A 75 -9.68 5.58 -7.45
CA LEU A 75 -10.82 5.23 -6.58
C LEU A 75 -11.62 4.02 -7.09
N GLY A 76 -11.59 3.74 -8.39
CA GLY A 76 -12.35 2.64 -9.02
C GLY A 76 -13.89 2.71 -8.83
N PRO A 77 -14.68 1.95 -9.59
CA PRO A 77 -14.34 1.21 -10.80
C PRO A 77 -14.08 2.14 -12.00
N CYS A 78 -13.13 1.78 -12.88
CA CYS A 78 -12.73 2.67 -13.99
C CYS A 78 -13.86 2.92 -15.04
N ALA A 79 -14.96 2.17 -15.02
CA ALA A 79 -16.11 2.39 -15.91
C ALA A 79 -16.91 3.67 -15.59
N LEU A 80 -16.83 4.18 -14.36
CA LEU A 80 -17.62 5.30 -13.84
C LEU A 80 -16.77 6.56 -13.62
N ALA A 81 -15.80 6.82 -14.50
CA ALA A 81 -14.76 7.86 -14.40
C ALA A 81 -15.18 9.21 -13.77
N ASN A 82 -14.17 9.96 -13.30
CA ASN A 82 -14.31 11.18 -12.49
C ASN A 82 -15.01 10.89 -11.16
N LEU A 83 -14.41 9.98 -10.39
CA LEU A 83 -14.94 9.54 -9.11
C LEU A 83 -14.51 10.47 -7.98
N ALA A 84 -15.42 10.67 -7.03
CA ALA A 84 -15.12 11.29 -5.73
C ALA A 84 -15.74 10.44 -4.62
N MET A 85 -15.10 10.39 -3.46
CA MET A 85 -15.62 9.67 -2.29
C MET A 85 -15.57 10.58 -1.07
N LEU A 86 -16.72 10.81 -0.44
CA LEU A 86 -16.83 11.53 0.81
C LEU A 86 -16.99 10.54 1.96
N ILE A 87 -16.20 10.69 3.00
CA ILE A 87 -16.44 10.05 4.29
C ILE A 87 -16.91 11.12 5.25
N PHE A 88 -18.07 10.91 5.86
CA PHE A 88 -18.63 11.80 6.85
C PHE A 88 -19.14 10.98 8.04
N ASP A 89 -18.64 11.26 9.25
CA ASP A 89 -18.97 10.49 10.46
C ASP A 89 -18.80 8.97 10.28
N GLY A 90 -17.74 8.56 9.56
CA GLY A 90 -17.42 7.16 9.27
C GLY A 90 -18.28 6.49 8.18
N ARG A 91 -19.16 7.25 7.51
CA ARG A 91 -20.00 6.73 6.42
C ARG A 91 -19.43 7.14 5.05
N PRO A 92 -19.04 6.18 4.19
CA PRO A 92 -18.61 6.49 2.84
C PRO A 92 -19.80 6.78 1.93
N ILE A 93 -19.65 7.78 1.07
CA ILE A 93 -20.58 8.17 0.02
C ILE A 93 -19.76 8.29 -1.25
N TRP A 94 -20.14 7.54 -2.28
CA TRP A 94 -19.44 7.51 -3.55
C TRP A 94 -20.17 8.34 -4.58
N PHE A 95 -19.43 9.12 -5.34
CA PHE A 95 -19.92 9.92 -6.45
C PHE A 95 -19.20 9.51 -7.73
N HIS A 96 -19.94 9.41 -8.83
CA HIS A 96 -19.40 9.18 -10.16
C HIS A 96 -19.78 10.30 -11.14
N SER A 97 -19.11 10.30 -12.29
CA SER A 97 -19.33 11.30 -13.34
C SER A 97 -19.22 12.73 -12.80
N VAL A 98 -18.29 12.97 -11.87
CA VAL A 98 -18.05 14.29 -11.27
C VAL A 98 -17.17 15.11 -12.21
N ASN A 99 -17.73 15.42 -13.38
CA ASN A 99 -17.03 16.00 -14.53
C ASN A 99 -17.51 17.43 -14.86
N SER A 100 -18.25 18.06 -13.96
CA SER A 100 -18.72 19.44 -14.12
C SER A 100 -18.69 20.19 -12.79
N ASP A 101 -18.43 21.49 -12.89
CA ASP A 101 -18.38 22.41 -11.76
C ASP A 101 -19.66 22.35 -10.92
N ARG A 102 -20.81 22.17 -11.57
CA ARG A 102 -22.12 22.05 -10.93
C ARG A 102 -22.18 20.88 -9.93
N ILE A 103 -21.65 19.71 -10.29
CA ILE A 103 -21.66 18.54 -9.40
C ILE A 103 -20.67 18.74 -8.25
N ILE A 104 -19.50 19.32 -8.52
CA ILE A 104 -18.49 19.62 -7.49
C ILE A 104 -19.08 20.59 -6.45
N MET A 105 -19.71 21.66 -6.90
CA MET A 105 -20.40 22.62 -6.03
C MET A 105 -21.51 21.94 -5.22
N ALA A 106 -22.32 21.07 -5.84
CA ALA A 106 -23.37 20.34 -5.15
C ALA A 106 -22.85 19.39 -4.06
N ILE A 107 -21.72 18.71 -4.29
CA ILE A 107 -21.05 17.89 -3.27
C ILE A 107 -20.63 18.76 -2.08
N TYR A 108 -20.08 19.96 -2.33
CA TYR A 108 -19.72 20.88 -1.26
C TYR A 108 -20.93 21.45 -0.52
N ASP A 109 -22.01 21.83 -1.21
CA ASP A 109 -23.27 22.27 -0.60
C ASP A 109 -23.83 21.17 0.31
N TYR A 110 -23.76 19.92 -0.13
CA TYR A 110 -24.17 18.76 0.66
C TYR A 110 -23.30 18.54 1.90
N ILE A 111 -21.98 18.73 1.78
CA ILE A 111 -21.06 18.72 2.94
C ILE A 111 -21.43 19.82 3.94
N GLU A 112 -21.73 21.05 3.49
CA GLU A 112 -22.18 22.14 4.38
C GLU A 112 -23.46 21.78 5.11
N ALA A 113 -24.44 21.22 4.40
CA ALA A 113 -25.71 20.80 4.98
C ALA A 113 -25.53 19.74 6.08
N MET A 114 -24.66 18.74 5.86
CA MET A 114 -24.35 17.74 6.89
C MET A 114 -23.61 18.33 8.09
N LEU A 115 -22.66 19.24 7.84
CA LEU A 115 -21.94 19.92 8.93
C LEU A 115 -22.82 20.89 9.72
N GLU A 116 -23.82 21.53 9.09
CA GLU A 116 -24.80 22.40 9.74
C GLU A 116 -25.81 21.58 10.56
N ALA A 117 -26.24 20.44 10.03
CA ALA A 117 -27.14 19.52 10.72
C ALA A 117 -26.47 18.71 11.85
N ASP A 118 -25.13 18.76 11.94
CA ASP A 118 -24.30 18.00 12.87
C ASP A 118 -24.50 16.47 12.80
N ARG A 119 -24.91 15.96 11.64
CA ARG A 119 -25.21 14.54 11.41
C ARG A 119 -25.13 14.18 9.94
N TYR A 120 -25.00 12.89 9.67
CA TYR A 120 -25.21 12.35 8.33
C TYR A 120 -26.63 12.66 7.83
N LEU A 121 -26.72 13.12 6.59
CA LEU A 121 -27.96 13.27 5.83
C LEU A 121 -27.90 12.32 4.63
N PRO A 122 -29.03 11.87 4.05
CA PRO A 122 -29.00 11.19 2.76
C PRO A 122 -28.64 12.17 1.61
N PRO A 123 -28.05 11.68 0.50
CA PRO A 123 -27.75 12.52 -0.65
C PRO A 123 -29.01 13.23 -1.20
N PRO A 124 -28.93 14.53 -1.55
CA PRO A 124 -30.07 15.25 -2.11
C PRO A 124 -30.42 14.73 -3.51
N PRO A 125 -31.67 14.92 -3.98
CA PRO A 125 -32.14 14.34 -5.26
C PRO A 125 -31.27 14.65 -6.47
N HIS A 126 -30.67 15.85 -6.53
CA HIS A 126 -29.81 16.26 -7.64
C HIS A 126 -28.40 15.63 -7.62
N LEU A 127 -28.02 14.96 -6.52
CA LEU A 127 -26.83 14.12 -6.43
C LEU A 127 -27.17 12.62 -6.47
N ALA A 128 -28.44 12.23 -6.34
CA ALA A 128 -28.84 10.82 -6.27
C ALA A 128 -28.38 10.02 -7.50
N ASP A 129 -28.53 10.59 -8.70
CA ASP A 129 -28.10 9.97 -9.97
C ASP A 129 -26.58 9.86 -10.12
N HIS A 130 -25.82 10.49 -9.23
CA HIS A 130 -24.37 10.41 -9.18
C HIS A 130 -23.87 9.52 -8.05
N VAL A 131 -24.75 9.02 -7.18
CA VAL A 131 -24.38 8.19 -6.03
C VAL A 131 -24.49 6.72 -6.38
N PHE A 132 -23.46 5.95 -6.04
CA PHE A 132 -23.43 4.51 -6.28
C PHE A 132 -22.78 3.75 -5.12
N ASN A 133 -22.79 2.42 -5.18
CA ASN A 133 -22.01 1.57 -4.28
C ASN A 133 -20.73 1.12 -5.00
N GLY A 134 -19.56 1.55 -4.51
CA GLY A 134 -18.25 1.19 -5.08
C GLY A 134 -17.94 -0.32 -5.09
N PHE A 135 -18.70 -1.13 -4.33
CA PHE A 135 -18.41 -2.54 -4.07
C PHE A 135 -19.55 -3.51 -4.37
N ALA A 136 -20.79 -3.03 -4.49
CA ALA A 136 -21.92 -3.85 -4.89
C ALA A 136 -22.20 -3.63 -6.38
N TRP A 137 -21.70 -4.53 -7.21
CA TRP A 137 -22.04 -4.61 -8.64
C TRP A 137 -23.19 -5.60 -8.85
N ASP A 138 -24.29 -5.48 -8.09
CA ASP A 138 -25.45 -6.37 -8.26
C ASP A 138 -26.68 -5.68 -8.84
N GLY A 139 -26.60 -4.37 -9.13
CA GLY A 139 -27.69 -3.65 -9.80
C GLY A 139 -29.00 -3.68 -9.00
N THR A 140 -28.96 -4.02 -7.71
CA THR A 140 -30.13 -3.93 -6.83
C THR A 140 -30.15 -2.55 -6.18
N GLU A 141 -31.33 -1.93 -6.21
CA GLU A 141 -31.58 -0.58 -5.70
C GLU A 141 -31.09 -0.41 -4.25
N THR A 142 -30.75 0.83 -3.95
CA THR A 142 -30.39 1.39 -2.64
C THR A 142 -31.22 0.83 -1.48
N HIS A 143 -30.75 -0.26 -0.88
CA HIS A 143 -31.08 -0.63 0.47
C HIS A 143 -29.86 -1.34 1.06
N HIS A 144 -29.26 -0.77 2.11
CA HIS A 144 -28.44 -1.55 3.02
C HIS A 144 -29.31 -2.70 3.53
N PRO A 145 -29.05 -3.97 3.18
CA PRO A 145 -29.69 -5.05 3.91
C PRO A 145 -29.07 -5.02 5.30
N GLU A 146 -29.89 -4.79 6.33
CA GLU A 146 -29.53 -5.23 7.68
C GLU A 146 -29.20 -6.72 7.57
N MET A 147 -27.91 -7.03 7.58
CA MET A 147 -27.42 -8.40 7.68
C MET A 147 -27.91 -8.96 9.02
N PRO A 148 -28.53 -10.16 9.04
CA PRO A 148 -29.00 -10.76 10.28
C PRO A 148 -27.82 -10.98 11.24
N GLU A 149 -27.96 -10.54 12.50
CA GLU A 149 -26.98 -10.78 13.57
C GLU A 149 -26.67 -12.28 13.69
N PRO A 150 -25.42 -12.73 13.46
CA PRO A 150 -25.04 -14.08 13.80
C PRO A 150 -24.85 -14.22 15.31
N ALA A 151 -25.23 -15.39 15.82
CA ALA A 151 -25.35 -15.75 17.22
C ALA A 151 -24.24 -15.20 18.13
N SER A 152 -24.69 -14.54 19.21
CA SER A 152 -23.92 -13.86 20.22
C SER A 152 -22.81 -14.73 20.85
N LEU A 153 -21.55 -14.33 20.65
CA LEU A 153 -20.56 -14.42 21.71
C LEU A 153 -20.98 -13.44 22.83
N PRO A 154 -20.81 -13.79 24.12
CA PRO A 154 -21.31 -12.98 25.22
C PRO A 154 -20.82 -11.53 25.12
N ALA A 155 -21.77 -10.61 25.06
CA ALA A 155 -21.51 -9.20 24.91
C ALA A 155 -20.79 -8.66 26.16
N ALA A 156 -19.51 -8.32 26.02
CA ALA A 156 -18.96 -7.25 26.83
C ALA A 156 -19.73 -5.98 26.46
N VAL A 157 -20.36 -5.36 27.46
CA VAL A 157 -21.02 -4.06 27.34
C VAL A 157 -19.98 -3.07 26.78
N PRO A 158 -20.28 -2.34 25.68
CA PRO A 158 -19.36 -1.34 25.18
C PRO A 158 -19.24 -0.25 26.22
N ASP A 159 -18.07 -0.16 26.84
CA ASP A 159 -17.73 0.97 27.68
C ASP A 159 -17.57 2.20 26.76
N GLU A 160 -18.40 3.23 26.94
CA GLU A 160 -18.32 4.50 26.21
C GLU A 160 -16.97 5.23 26.44
N THR A 161 -16.13 4.67 27.31
CA THR A 161 -14.84 5.21 27.77
C THR A 161 -13.61 4.73 26.98
N SER A 162 -13.73 3.74 26.07
CA SER A 162 -12.57 3.24 25.30
C SER A 162 -12.29 4.06 24.03
N LEU A 163 -12.05 5.36 24.19
CA LEU A 163 -11.19 6.08 23.26
C LEU A 163 -9.77 5.87 23.76
N LEU A 164 -9.00 4.98 23.11
CA LEU A 164 -7.56 4.90 23.35
C LEU A 164 -6.98 6.31 23.21
N ALA A 165 -6.14 6.72 24.15
CA ALA A 165 -5.34 7.92 23.94
C ALA A 165 -4.54 7.71 22.65
N LEU A 166 -4.55 8.68 21.75
CA LEU A 166 -4.04 8.50 20.39
C LEU A 166 -2.59 7.98 20.36
N GLY A 167 -1.77 8.34 21.34
CA GLY A 167 -0.39 7.85 21.49
C GLY A 167 -0.26 6.35 21.78
N ASP A 168 -1.30 5.70 22.30
CA ASP A 168 -1.29 4.28 22.70
C ASP A 168 -1.98 3.37 21.66
N ALA A 169 -2.46 3.92 20.55
CA ALA A 169 -3.15 3.15 19.52
C ALA A 169 -2.16 2.30 18.69
N HIS A 170 -2.31 0.97 18.68
CA HIS A 170 -1.38 0.10 17.95
C HIS A 170 -1.78 -0.10 16.49
N ILE A 171 -0.78 -0.26 15.62
CA ILE A 171 -0.91 -0.71 14.22
C ILE A 171 -0.46 -2.17 14.13
N LEU A 172 -1.34 -3.04 13.64
CA LEU A 172 -1.10 -4.48 13.51
C LEU A 172 -1.07 -4.90 12.03
N LEU A 173 -0.01 -5.60 11.62
CA LEU A 173 0.07 -6.30 10.35
C LEU A 173 -0.08 -7.81 10.56
N LEU A 174 -1.12 -8.39 9.98
CA LEU A 174 -1.35 -9.83 9.89
C LEU A 174 -1.00 -10.28 8.47
N SER A 175 0.08 -11.05 8.30
CA SER A 175 0.51 -11.52 6.97
C SER A 175 0.88 -13.00 6.96
N HIS A 176 0.66 -13.67 5.83
CA HIS A 176 1.23 -14.99 5.57
C HIS A 176 2.68 -14.91 5.08
N ALA A 177 3.13 -13.76 4.57
CA ALA A 177 4.45 -13.60 3.98
C ALA A 177 5.46 -13.14 5.03
N ASP A 178 6.44 -13.98 5.36
CA ASP A 178 7.51 -13.63 6.29
C ASP A 178 8.31 -12.40 5.82
N THR A 179 8.41 -12.19 4.51
CA THR A 179 9.03 -10.99 3.93
C THR A 179 8.37 -9.70 4.42
N ASP A 180 7.04 -9.69 4.57
CA ASP A 180 6.33 -8.52 5.07
C ASP A 180 6.69 -8.26 6.53
N LEU A 181 6.75 -9.31 7.35
CA LEU A 181 7.05 -9.23 8.77
C LEU A 181 8.50 -8.83 9.04
N LEU A 182 9.44 -9.33 8.24
CA LEU A 182 10.84 -8.92 8.27
C LEU A 182 11.00 -7.45 7.86
N THR A 183 10.34 -7.05 6.77
CA THR A 183 10.35 -5.64 6.31
C THR A 183 9.74 -4.71 7.36
N LEU A 184 8.62 -5.12 7.99
CA LEU A 184 8.00 -4.39 9.09
C LEU A 184 8.95 -4.23 10.26
N ASN A 185 9.63 -5.29 10.66
CA ASN A 185 10.59 -5.25 11.76
C ASN A 185 11.72 -4.26 11.46
N GLN A 186 12.30 -4.31 10.26
CA GLN A 186 13.33 -3.35 9.85
C GLN A 186 12.81 -1.91 9.81
N ALA A 187 11.64 -1.68 9.22
CA ALA A 187 11.04 -0.35 9.14
C ALA A 187 10.73 0.23 10.53
N ALA A 188 10.23 -0.59 11.45
CA ALA A 188 9.88 -0.18 12.81
C ALA A 188 11.08 0.38 13.59
N HIS A 189 12.29 -0.14 13.36
CA HIS A 189 13.51 0.39 14.00
C HIS A 189 13.90 1.79 13.51
N THR A 190 13.34 2.25 12.39
CA THR A 190 13.61 3.58 11.82
C THR A 190 12.55 4.62 12.18
N LEU A 191 11.51 4.22 12.93
CA LEU A 191 10.45 5.12 13.36
C LEU A 191 10.87 5.92 14.61
N PRO A 192 10.36 7.14 14.78
CA PRO A 192 10.53 7.93 16.00
C PRO A 192 10.04 7.18 17.24
N THR A 193 10.66 7.43 18.39
CA THR A 193 10.33 6.74 19.66
C THR A 193 8.92 7.02 20.17
N ASP A 194 8.32 8.14 19.74
CA ASP A 194 6.96 8.56 20.04
C ASP A 194 5.95 8.15 18.95
N PHE A 195 6.38 7.37 17.95
CA PHE A 195 5.49 6.78 16.96
C PHE A 195 4.59 5.71 17.59
N HIS A 196 3.40 5.51 17.00
CA HIS A 196 2.44 4.49 17.41
C HIS A 196 3.07 3.09 17.46
N PRO A 197 2.80 2.27 18.48
CA PRO A 197 3.35 0.91 18.53
C PRO A 197 2.92 0.07 17.32
N VAL A 198 3.88 -0.63 16.72
CA VAL A 198 3.67 -1.44 15.52
C VAL A 198 3.99 -2.90 15.81
N ARG A 199 3.13 -3.81 15.36
CA ARG A 199 3.36 -5.25 15.52
C ARG A 199 3.03 -6.02 14.26
N GLY A 200 3.82 -7.04 13.98
CA GLY A 200 3.57 -8.04 12.94
C GLY A 200 3.23 -9.40 13.54
N VAL A 201 2.26 -10.11 12.96
CA VAL A 201 1.89 -11.48 13.33
C VAL A 201 1.75 -12.33 12.07
N ASN A 202 2.39 -13.50 12.08
CA ASN A 202 2.27 -14.45 10.98
C ASN A 202 0.92 -15.19 11.09
N LEU A 203 0.10 -15.14 10.05
CA LEU A 203 -1.21 -15.79 10.04
C LEU A 203 -1.15 -17.32 10.21
N SER A 204 -0.05 -17.96 9.81
CA SER A 204 0.17 -19.40 10.04
C SER A 204 0.34 -19.75 11.52
N SER A 205 0.59 -18.79 12.40
CA SER A 205 0.57 -19.01 13.85
C SER A 205 -0.85 -19.08 14.44
N LEU A 206 -1.88 -18.85 13.63
CA LEU A 206 -3.30 -18.89 14.03
C LEU A 206 -4.06 -20.00 13.27
N PRO A 207 -3.67 -21.28 13.39
CA PRO A 207 -4.15 -22.34 12.50
C PRO A 207 -5.57 -22.83 12.81
N THR A 208 -6.15 -22.45 13.96
CA THR A 208 -7.48 -22.93 14.36
C THR A 208 -8.33 -21.81 14.94
N THR A 209 -9.65 -22.01 14.97
CA THR A 209 -10.62 -21.07 15.54
C THR A 209 -10.28 -20.68 16.99
N SER A 210 -9.82 -21.63 17.81
CA SER A 210 -9.47 -21.34 19.21
C SER A 210 -8.25 -20.43 19.34
N HIS A 211 -7.24 -20.59 18.48
CA HIS A 211 -6.09 -19.68 18.47
C HIS A 211 -6.51 -18.27 18.03
N VAL A 212 -7.38 -18.18 17.02
CA VAL A 212 -7.92 -16.88 16.59
C VAL A 212 -8.74 -16.22 17.69
N ASP A 213 -9.62 -16.96 18.36
CA ASP A 213 -10.48 -16.42 19.42
C ASP A 213 -9.65 -15.90 20.59
N GLU A 214 -8.61 -16.65 20.99
CA GLU A 214 -7.69 -16.21 22.02
C GLU A 214 -6.89 -14.97 21.59
N PHE A 215 -6.40 -14.95 20.35
CA PHE A 215 -5.71 -13.79 19.77
C PHE A 215 -6.60 -12.54 19.78
N ILE A 216 -7.85 -12.65 19.29
CA ILE A 216 -8.81 -11.53 19.30
C ILE A 216 -9.07 -11.03 20.73
N ARG A 217 -9.23 -11.95 21.67
CA ARG A 217 -9.53 -11.64 23.08
C ARG A 217 -8.38 -10.93 23.79
N THR A 218 -7.14 -11.30 23.50
CA THR A 218 -5.97 -10.85 24.27
C THR A 218 -5.18 -9.74 23.59
N GLU A 219 -5.12 -9.73 22.26
CA GLU A 219 -4.15 -8.91 21.53
C GLU A 219 -4.79 -7.73 20.78
N LEU A 220 -6.09 -7.80 20.45
CA LEU A 220 -6.74 -6.77 19.61
C LEU A 220 -7.37 -5.60 20.38
N ALA A 221 -7.37 -5.65 21.71
CA ALA A 221 -7.99 -4.60 22.53
C ALA A 221 -7.35 -3.22 22.27
N GLU A 222 -6.01 -3.17 22.29
CA GLU A 222 -5.19 -1.97 22.14
C GLU A 222 -4.89 -1.61 20.66
N VAL A 223 -5.23 -2.51 19.74
CA VAL A 223 -5.00 -2.30 18.30
C VAL A 223 -6.11 -1.45 17.71
N GLN A 224 -5.77 -0.34 17.06
CA GLN A 224 -6.75 0.50 16.35
C GLN A 224 -6.74 0.24 14.84
N VAL A 225 -5.57 0.02 14.24
CA VAL A 225 -5.41 -0.23 12.80
C VAL A 225 -4.96 -1.66 12.58
N ILE A 226 -5.68 -2.41 11.76
CA ILE A 226 -5.43 -3.81 11.43
C ILE A 226 -5.27 -3.93 9.91
N VAL A 227 -4.09 -4.32 9.45
CA VAL A 227 -3.82 -4.66 8.05
C VAL A 227 -3.75 -6.18 7.94
N LEU A 228 -4.75 -6.79 7.31
CA LEU A 228 -4.79 -8.22 7.01
C LEU A 228 -4.35 -8.44 5.56
N ARG A 229 -3.24 -9.14 5.35
CA ARG A 229 -2.77 -9.58 4.04
C ARG A 229 -2.75 -11.11 3.94
N SER A 230 -3.72 -11.66 3.21
CA SER A 230 -3.96 -13.11 3.17
C SER A 230 -3.69 -13.73 1.79
N LEU A 231 -2.92 -14.82 1.74
CA LEU A 231 -2.74 -15.62 0.52
C LEU A 231 -3.97 -16.49 0.28
N GLY A 232 -4.53 -16.48 -0.93
CA GLY A 232 -5.76 -17.25 -1.24
C GLY A 232 -7.06 -16.55 -0.84
N GLY A 233 -7.02 -15.21 -0.72
CA GLY A 233 -8.21 -14.40 -0.45
C GLY A 233 -8.78 -14.65 0.95
N ARG A 234 -10.12 -14.61 1.05
CA ARG A 234 -10.87 -14.89 2.28
C ARG A 234 -10.60 -16.30 2.83
N GLN A 235 -10.46 -17.29 1.94
CA GLN A 235 -10.21 -18.69 2.32
C GLN A 235 -8.80 -18.91 2.91
N GLY A 236 -7.86 -18.03 2.60
CA GLY A 236 -6.51 -18.05 3.17
C GLY A 236 -6.48 -17.95 4.69
N PHE A 237 -7.46 -17.29 5.30
CA PHE A 237 -7.61 -17.15 6.74
C PHE A 237 -8.98 -17.65 7.21
N ILE A 238 -9.36 -18.84 6.73
CA ILE A 238 -10.72 -19.39 6.89
C ILE A 238 -11.22 -19.46 8.34
N HIS A 239 -10.32 -19.71 9.30
CA HIS A 239 -10.69 -19.82 10.71
C HIS A 239 -10.93 -18.47 11.40
N GLY A 240 -10.46 -17.36 10.82
CA GLY A 240 -10.47 -16.08 11.50
C GLY A 240 -10.92 -14.87 10.71
N PHE A 241 -11.05 -14.94 9.38
CA PHE A 241 -11.43 -13.79 8.57
C PHE A 241 -12.76 -13.18 9.03
N ASP A 242 -13.82 -13.97 9.09
CA ASP A 242 -15.16 -13.49 9.45
C ASP A 242 -15.20 -12.96 10.90
N ARG A 243 -14.46 -13.60 11.80
CA ARG A 243 -14.37 -13.21 13.21
C ARG A 243 -13.65 -11.88 13.36
N LEU A 244 -12.55 -11.68 12.63
CA LEU A 244 -11.80 -10.44 12.61
C LEU A 244 -12.65 -9.30 12.04
N VAL A 245 -13.35 -9.52 10.92
CA VAL A 245 -14.26 -8.53 10.32
C VAL A 245 -15.38 -8.14 11.28
N GLN A 246 -16.02 -9.13 11.92
CA GLN A 246 -17.08 -8.89 12.91
C GLN A 246 -16.54 -8.11 14.11
N TYR A 247 -15.39 -8.51 14.64
CA TYR A 247 -14.73 -7.82 15.75
C TYR A 247 -14.40 -6.36 15.39
N ALA A 248 -13.75 -6.14 14.25
CA ALA A 248 -13.36 -4.81 13.78
C ALA A 248 -14.57 -3.88 13.64
N ARG A 249 -15.67 -4.37 13.03
CA ARG A 249 -16.91 -3.59 12.91
C ARG A 249 -17.55 -3.30 14.26
N ARG A 250 -17.66 -4.30 15.13
CA ARG A 250 -18.26 -4.16 16.48
C ARG A 250 -17.50 -3.16 17.35
N HIS A 251 -16.17 -3.18 17.26
CA HIS A 251 -15.29 -2.36 18.08
C HIS A 251 -14.76 -1.10 17.37
N ARG A 252 -15.27 -0.79 16.17
CA ARG A 252 -14.85 0.36 15.34
C ARG A 252 -13.32 0.44 15.14
N LYS A 253 -12.71 -0.71 14.83
CA LYS A 253 -11.31 -0.79 14.40
C LYS A 253 -11.20 -0.50 12.90
N ASP A 254 -10.09 0.11 12.51
CA ASP A 254 -9.76 0.37 11.12
C ASP A 254 -9.13 -0.88 10.51
N LEU A 255 -9.89 -1.62 9.71
CA LEU A 255 -9.51 -2.89 9.11
C LEU A 255 -9.27 -2.71 7.61
N ILE A 256 -8.13 -3.18 7.14
CA ILE A 256 -7.73 -3.22 5.74
C ILE A 256 -7.51 -4.68 5.37
N CYS A 257 -8.32 -5.21 4.44
CA CYS A 257 -8.21 -6.57 3.94
C CYS A 257 -7.59 -6.55 2.53
N LEU A 258 -6.42 -7.17 2.39
CA LEU A 258 -5.63 -7.18 1.17
C LEU A 258 -5.30 -8.61 0.73
N PRO A 259 -5.23 -8.86 -0.58
CA PRO A 259 -4.72 -10.11 -1.10
C PRO A 259 -3.20 -10.19 -0.93
N GLY A 260 -2.70 -11.41 -0.73
CA GLY A 260 -1.26 -11.72 -0.77
C GLY A 260 -0.72 -11.93 -2.18
N THR A 261 -1.58 -11.91 -3.20
CA THR A 261 -1.23 -12.06 -4.62
C THR A 261 -1.26 -10.71 -5.35
N GLU A 262 -0.83 -10.71 -6.62
CA GLU A 262 -0.97 -9.51 -7.47
C GLU A 262 -2.44 -9.20 -7.77
N GLY A 263 -2.74 -7.91 -7.86
CA GLY A 263 -4.07 -7.37 -8.09
C GLY A 263 -4.84 -7.16 -6.79
N LEU A 264 -5.69 -6.14 -6.77
CA LEU A 264 -6.66 -5.95 -5.69
C LEU A 264 -7.79 -6.97 -5.82
N ASP A 265 -8.30 -7.43 -4.68
CA ASP A 265 -9.44 -8.33 -4.59
C ASP A 265 -10.68 -7.53 -4.15
N PRO A 266 -11.69 -7.38 -5.01
CA PRO A 266 -12.90 -6.63 -4.66
C PRO A 266 -13.66 -7.19 -3.45
N GLU A 267 -13.67 -8.51 -3.25
CA GLU A 267 -14.33 -9.14 -2.10
C GLU A 267 -13.63 -8.73 -0.80
N LEU A 268 -12.30 -8.83 -0.76
CA LEU A 268 -11.53 -8.38 0.40
C LEU A 268 -11.67 -6.87 0.63
N THR A 269 -11.60 -6.08 -0.44
CA THR A 269 -11.72 -4.63 -0.36
C THR A 269 -13.07 -4.22 0.26
N ALA A 270 -14.16 -4.88 -0.12
CA ALA A 270 -15.50 -4.65 0.44
C ALA A 270 -15.64 -4.96 1.94
N HIS A 271 -14.77 -5.81 2.48
CA HIS A 271 -14.73 -6.15 3.91
C HIS A 271 -13.92 -5.18 4.76
N SER A 272 -13.09 -4.34 4.14
CA SER A 272 -12.34 -3.29 4.83
C SER A 272 -13.29 -2.24 5.42
N THR A 273 -12.88 -1.58 6.50
CA THR A 273 -13.67 -0.52 7.17
C THR A 273 -13.11 0.88 6.92
N VAL A 274 -12.07 0.99 6.10
CA VAL A 274 -11.37 2.25 5.79
C VAL A 274 -11.67 2.75 4.37
N PRO A 275 -11.30 3.99 4.02
CA PRO A 275 -11.48 4.53 2.66
C PRO A 275 -10.71 3.71 1.62
N VAL A 276 -11.32 3.41 0.46
CA VAL A 276 -10.65 2.74 -0.67
C VAL A 276 -9.29 3.30 -1.08
N PRO A 277 -9.08 4.62 -1.21
CA PRO A 277 -7.77 5.13 -1.58
C PRO A 277 -6.70 4.77 -0.55
N VAL A 278 -7.04 4.70 0.75
CA VAL A 278 -6.12 4.20 1.79
C VAL A 278 -5.83 2.71 1.55
N ILE A 279 -6.85 1.89 1.23
CA ILE A 279 -6.65 0.47 0.90
C ILE A 279 -5.71 0.32 -0.30
N HIS A 280 -5.91 1.12 -1.35
CA HIS A 280 -5.10 1.07 -2.56
C HIS A 280 -3.66 1.52 -2.32
N ASP A 281 -3.43 2.57 -1.53
CA ASP A 281 -2.08 3.03 -1.22
C ASP A 281 -1.35 2.01 -0.33
N VAL A 282 -2.03 1.44 0.69
CA VAL A 282 -1.47 0.36 1.52
C VAL A 282 -1.15 -0.88 0.69
N TYR A 283 -2.03 -1.26 -0.24
CA TYR A 283 -1.74 -2.32 -1.21
C TYR A 283 -0.49 -2.00 -2.02
N ARG A 284 -0.35 -0.78 -2.56
CA ARG A 284 0.80 -0.37 -3.37
C ARG A 284 2.10 -0.37 -2.57
N TYR A 285 2.11 0.12 -1.33
CA TYR A 285 3.30 0.04 -0.48
C TYR A 285 3.76 -1.41 -0.25
N LEU A 286 2.82 -2.31 0.10
CA LEU A 286 3.14 -3.72 0.33
C LEU A 286 3.51 -4.47 -0.96
N HIS A 287 2.90 -4.11 -2.09
CA HIS A 287 3.18 -4.71 -3.39
C HIS A 287 4.54 -4.28 -3.94
N TYR A 288 4.85 -2.98 -3.88
CA TYR A 288 6.16 -2.46 -4.28
C TYR A 288 7.27 -2.93 -3.35
N GLY A 289 6.95 -3.12 -2.06
CA GLY A 289 7.84 -3.68 -1.04
C GLY A 289 9.00 -2.75 -0.69
N GLY A 290 9.86 -3.18 0.22
CA GLY A 290 11.00 -2.39 0.67
C GLY A 290 10.76 -1.68 2.00
N ILE A 291 11.84 -1.49 2.75
CA ILE A 291 11.82 -0.89 4.09
C ILE A 291 11.23 0.52 4.06
N ASP A 292 11.61 1.34 3.07
CA ASP A 292 11.12 2.71 2.95
C ASP A 292 9.62 2.76 2.61
N ASN A 293 9.14 1.91 1.69
CA ASN A 293 7.70 1.78 1.43
C ASN A 293 6.93 1.34 2.68
N MET A 294 7.46 0.38 3.44
CA MET A 294 6.83 -0.06 4.69
C MET A 294 6.78 1.07 5.73
N ARG A 295 7.86 1.85 5.90
CA ARG A 295 7.87 3.02 6.79
C ARG A 295 6.83 4.07 6.36
N GLN A 296 6.81 4.41 5.08
CA GLN A 296 5.88 5.42 4.55
C GLN A 296 4.42 4.94 4.63
N MET A 297 4.18 3.63 4.47
CA MET A 297 2.86 3.02 4.75
C MET A 297 2.42 3.24 6.20
N LEU A 298 3.33 3.06 7.17
CA LEU A 298 3.00 3.28 8.59
C LEU A 298 2.67 4.75 8.88
N TYR A 299 3.42 5.70 8.31
CA TYR A 299 3.08 7.12 8.38
C TYR A 299 1.74 7.44 7.70
N CYS A 300 1.47 6.85 6.53
CA CYS A 300 0.20 6.98 5.81
C CYS A 300 -0.99 6.49 6.66
N LEU A 301 -0.86 5.30 7.29
CA LEU A 301 -1.88 4.76 8.20
C LEU A 301 -2.07 5.66 9.43
N ALA A 302 -0.99 6.10 10.06
CA ALA A 302 -1.04 6.98 11.23
C ALA A 302 -1.72 8.32 10.89
N ASP A 303 -1.43 8.91 9.73
CA ASP A 303 -2.00 10.20 9.34
C ASP A 303 -3.47 10.09 8.94
N HIS A 304 -3.81 9.09 8.12
CA HIS A 304 -5.18 8.94 7.62
C HIS A 304 -6.17 8.41 8.67
N LEU A 305 -5.71 7.52 9.56
CA LEU A 305 -6.59 6.77 10.46
C LEU A 305 -6.42 7.19 11.93
N LEU A 306 -5.22 7.63 12.32
CA LEU A 306 -4.91 8.03 13.71
C LEU A 306 -4.70 9.54 13.87
N ALA A 307 -4.81 10.34 12.79
CA ALA A 307 -4.56 11.78 12.83
C ALA A 307 -3.18 12.13 13.46
N GLY A 308 -2.16 11.33 13.15
CA GLY A 308 -0.80 11.44 13.69
C GLY A 308 -0.03 12.67 13.20
N GLY A 309 -0.21 13.10 11.95
CA GLY A 309 0.42 14.31 11.41
C GLY A 309 1.93 14.18 11.13
N TRP A 310 2.40 12.97 10.84
CA TRP A 310 3.79 12.63 10.52
C TRP A 310 4.21 13.11 9.12
N GLY A 311 3.26 13.13 8.18
CA GLY A 311 3.52 13.29 6.75
C GLY A 311 4.08 12.00 6.14
N PHE A 312 3.74 11.73 4.88
CA PHE A 312 4.19 10.54 4.17
C PHE A 312 4.44 10.80 2.69
N GLU A 313 5.34 10.01 2.09
CA GLU A 313 5.63 10.00 0.66
C GLU A 313 4.85 8.90 -0.07
N GLN A 314 4.44 9.14 -1.32
CA GLN A 314 3.68 8.19 -2.13
C GLN A 314 4.44 6.86 -2.37
N PRO A 315 3.74 5.72 -2.55
CA PRO A 315 4.38 4.43 -2.83
C PRO A 315 5.22 4.48 -4.10
N VAL A 316 6.46 3.97 -4.04
CA VAL A 316 7.38 3.91 -5.18
C VAL A 316 7.77 2.47 -5.48
N GLU A 317 7.63 2.09 -6.75
CA GLU A 317 8.03 0.76 -7.22
C GLU A 317 9.54 0.59 -7.11
N GLN A 318 9.95 -0.44 -6.37
CA GLN A 318 11.36 -0.76 -6.20
C GLN A 318 11.88 -1.55 -7.41
N PRO A 319 13.11 -1.31 -7.89
CA PRO A 319 13.68 -2.03 -9.04
C PRO A 319 13.54 -3.54 -8.94
N ARG A 320 13.22 -4.20 -10.05
CA ARG A 320 13.13 -5.68 -10.10
C ARG A 320 14.51 -6.33 -10.02
N HIS A 321 15.53 -5.65 -10.51
CA HIS A 321 16.92 -6.12 -10.51
C HIS A 321 17.85 -4.92 -10.33
N GLY A 322 19.03 -5.12 -9.76
CA GLY A 322 19.97 -4.04 -9.51
C GLY A 322 21.24 -4.49 -8.79
N ILE A 323 22.23 -3.61 -8.74
CA ILE A 323 23.49 -3.85 -8.01
C ILE A 323 23.29 -3.37 -6.58
N TYR A 324 23.40 -4.31 -5.66
CA TYR A 324 23.35 -4.03 -4.23
C TYR A 324 24.64 -3.35 -3.77
N ARG A 325 24.53 -2.48 -2.78
CA ARG A 325 25.68 -1.86 -2.11
C ARG A 325 25.58 -2.12 -0.61
N ARG A 326 26.63 -2.70 -0.04
CA ARG A 326 26.81 -2.78 1.41
C ARG A 326 27.13 -1.39 1.96
N LEU A 327 26.38 -0.96 2.97
CA LEU A 327 26.67 0.29 3.68
C LEU A 327 27.75 0.07 4.73
N GLY A 328 28.66 1.02 4.89
CA GLY A 328 29.63 0.99 5.99
C GLY A 328 29.00 1.42 7.31
N ASP A 329 29.49 0.90 8.44
CA ASP A 329 28.97 1.21 9.79
C ASP A 329 28.86 2.71 10.08
N LYS A 330 29.83 3.50 9.59
CA LYS A 330 29.82 4.96 9.75
C LYS A 330 28.69 5.62 8.96
N GLU A 331 28.40 5.09 7.78
CA GLU A 331 27.32 5.56 6.91
C GLU A 331 25.95 5.18 7.49
N ILE A 332 25.79 3.94 7.98
CA ILE A 332 24.58 3.51 8.70
C ILE A 332 24.31 4.42 9.90
N LYS A 333 25.33 4.66 10.73
CA LYS A 333 25.21 5.57 11.89
C LYS A 333 24.87 7.00 11.47
N ARG A 334 25.42 7.48 10.36
CA ARG A 334 25.13 8.80 9.82
C ARG A 334 23.69 8.89 9.34
N LEU A 335 23.22 7.92 8.56
CA LEU A 335 21.83 7.85 8.08
C LEU A 335 20.83 7.73 9.25
N ALA A 336 21.20 7.02 10.32
CA ALA A 336 20.40 6.94 11.54
C ALA A 336 20.37 8.26 12.34
N ASN A 337 21.48 9.00 12.41
CA ASN A 337 21.62 10.18 13.25
C ASN A 337 21.25 11.51 12.57
N ASP A 338 21.48 11.64 11.26
CA ASP A 338 21.25 12.89 10.54
C ASP A 338 19.74 13.21 10.45
N GLY A 339 18.86 12.24 10.74
CA GLY A 339 17.39 12.38 10.66
C GLY A 339 16.89 12.69 9.24
N THR A 340 17.80 12.79 8.27
CA THR A 340 17.52 12.99 6.86
C THR A 340 17.09 11.66 6.29
N HIS A 341 15.78 11.43 6.26
CA HIS A 341 15.22 10.38 5.44
C HIS A 341 15.53 10.68 3.97
N LEU A 342 16.20 9.75 3.30
CA LEU A 342 16.32 9.80 1.85
C LEU A 342 14.90 9.67 1.25
N PRO A 343 14.63 10.32 0.11
CA PRO A 343 13.40 10.11 -0.62
C PRO A 343 13.17 8.62 -0.86
N ILE A 344 11.93 8.16 -0.84
CA ILE A 344 11.57 6.75 -1.05
C ILE A 344 12.08 6.18 -2.39
N SER A 345 12.37 7.05 -3.35
CA SER A 345 12.96 6.73 -4.66
C SER A 345 14.47 6.51 -4.64
N GLN A 346 15.14 6.79 -3.52
CA GLN A 346 16.58 6.68 -3.36
C GLN A 346 16.92 5.67 -2.26
N SER A 347 17.26 4.45 -2.67
CA SER A 347 17.77 3.45 -1.75
C SER A 347 19.29 3.62 -1.59
N PRO A 348 19.82 3.79 -0.36
CA PRO A 348 21.27 3.92 -0.13
C PRO A 348 22.03 2.62 -0.46
N ASN A 349 21.33 1.49 -0.43
CA ASN A 349 21.83 0.14 -0.73
C ASN A 349 21.75 -0.22 -2.22
N LEU A 350 21.47 0.75 -3.10
CA LEU A 350 21.44 0.56 -4.55
C LEU A 350 22.53 1.42 -5.19
N GLN A 351 23.22 0.88 -6.18
CA GLN A 351 24.24 1.60 -6.94
C GLN A 351 24.15 1.29 -8.45
N SER A 352 24.67 2.19 -9.27
CA SER A 352 24.77 1.96 -10.71
C SER A 352 26.04 1.17 -11.05
N LEU A 353 26.08 0.56 -12.24
CA LEU A 353 27.28 -0.14 -12.71
C LEU A 353 28.50 0.80 -12.82
N PRO A 354 28.39 2.03 -13.36
CA PRO A 354 29.50 2.99 -13.33
C PRO A 354 29.99 3.33 -11.92
N ASP A 355 29.08 3.50 -10.95
CA ASP A 355 29.44 3.78 -9.57
C ASP A 355 30.15 2.59 -8.92
N TRP A 356 29.74 1.36 -9.27
CA TRP A 356 30.44 0.16 -8.86
C TRP A 356 31.81 0.03 -9.55
N LEU A 357 31.95 0.32 -10.84
CA LEU A 357 33.23 0.20 -11.55
C LEU A 357 34.29 1.19 -11.05
N ALA A 358 33.89 2.42 -10.70
CA ALA A 358 34.81 3.51 -10.37
C ALA A 358 35.83 3.22 -9.24
N PRO A 359 35.45 2.63 -8.09
CA PRO A 359 36.38 2.31 -7.01
C PRO A 359 37.12 0.98 -7.18
N HIS A 360 36.70 0.10 -8.09
CA HIS A 360 37.25 -1.26 -8.17
C HIS A 360 38.47 -1.37 -9.10
N ASP A 361 39.48 -2.09 -8.63
CA ASP A 361 40.68 -2.40 -9.41
C ASP A 361 40.38 -3.58 -10.35
N ILE A 362 40.34 -3.30 -11.65
CA ILE A 362 39.99 -4.29 -12.68
C ILE A 362 41.03 -5.42 -12.83
N SER A 363 42.20 -5.30 -12.19
CA SER A 363 43.19 -6.39 -12.15
C SER A 363 42.87 -7.46 -11.10
N ARG A 364 41.96 -7.17 -10.16
CA ARG A 364 41.49 -8.13 -9.15
C ARG A 364 40.39 -9.01 -9.75
N PRO A 365 40.31 -10.30 -9.36
CA PRO A 365 39.24 -11.16 -9.83
C PRO A 365 37.88 -10.63 -9.35
N THR A 366 36.91 -10.55 -10.25
CA THR A 366 35.54 -10.13 -9.91
C THR A 366 34.65 -11.35 -9.68
N ILE A 367 33.96 -11.36 -8.53
CA ILE A 367 33.05 -12.44 -8.14
C ILE A 367 31.65 -11.86 -8.01
N ALA A 368 30.76 -12.26 -8.91
CA ALA A 368 29.36 -11.88 -8.86
C ALA A 368 28.60 -12.72 -7.82
N ILE A 369 27.71 -12.07 -7.05
CA ILE A 369 26.80 -12.73 -6.12
C ILE A 369 25.37 -12.50 -6.61
N LEU A 370 24.71 -13.55 -7.09
CA LEU A 370 23.30 -13.50 -7.49
C LEU A 370 22.41 -13.94 -6.34
N PHE A 371 21.46 -13.10 -5.94
CA PHE A 371 20.52 -13.39 -4.85
C PHE A 371 19.10 -12.87 -5.12
N TYR A 372 18.12 -13.40 -4.38
CA TYR A 372 16.73 -13.01 -4.58
C TYR A 372 16.45 -11.57 -4.09
N ARG A 373 15.70 -10.80 -4.88
CA ARG A 373 15.20 -9.45 -4.56
C ARG A 373 14.46 -9.37 -3.23
N SER A 374 13.79 -10.45 -2.81
CA SER A 374 13.08 -10.50 -1.53
C SER A 374 13.98 -10.28 -0.31
N HIS A 375 15.25 -10.71 -0.37
CA HIS A 375 16.22 -10.44 0.69
C HIS A 375 16.55 -8.95 0.77
N TRP A 376 16.78 -8.31 -0.38
CA TRP A 376 17.02 -6.87 -0.46
C TRP A 376 15.82 -6.06 0.04
N LEU A 377 14.60 -6.37 -0.41
CA LEU A 377 13.39 -5.65 0.02
C LEU A 377 13.13 -5.77 1.53
N SER A 378 13.44 -6.92 2.13
CA SER A 378 13.22 -7.15 3.56
C SER A 378 14.37 -6.67 4.44
N GLY A 379 15.49 -6.21 3.86
CA GLY A 379 16.72 -5.92 4.60
C GLY A 379 17.41 -7.14 5.18
N ASN A 380 17.01 -8.35 4.78
CA ASN A 380 17.64 -9.59 5.22
C ASN A 380 18.89 -9.86 4.36
N THR A 381 19.88 -8.97 4.46
CA THR A 381 21.09 -8.95 3.61
C THR A 381 22.38 -9.26 4.37
N ASP A 382 22.33 -9.54 5.68
CA ASP A 382 23.52 -9.81 6.50
C ASP A 382 24.44 -10.90 5.92
N PHE A 383 23.85 -11.95 5.35
CA PHE A 383 24.63 -13.02 4.72
C PHE A 383 25.26 -12.60 3.38
N ILE A 384 24.63 -11.68 2.65
CA ILE A 384 25.19 -11.07 1.44
C ILE A 384 26.32 -10.12 1.83
N ASP A 385 26.13 -9.32 2.87
CA ASP A 385 27.15 -8.43 3.43
C ASP A 385 28.39 -9.22 3.87
N ALA A 386 28.19 -10.37 4.53
CA ALA A 386 29.27 -11.27 4.90
C ALA A 386 30.01 -11.84 3.69
N LEU A 387 29.30 -12.22 2.61
CA LEU A 387 29.92 -12.70 1.37
C LEU A 387 30.74 -11.60 0.68
N ILE A 388 30.21 -10.37 0.61
CA ILE A 388 30.91 -9.20 0.09
C ILE A 388 32.20 -8.97 0.87
N ASP A 389 32.12 -8.90 2.20
CA ASP A 389 33.27 -8.68 3.07
C ASP A 389 34.35 -9.75 2.89
N GLN A 390 33.96 -11.02 2.76
CA GLN A 390 34.91 -12.11 2.54
C GLN A 390 35.58 -12.04 1.17
N ILE A 391 34.85 -11.73 0.10
CA ILE A 391 35.43 -11.58 -1.24
C ILE A 391 36.43 -10.41 -1.25
N GLU A 392 36.03 -9.26 -0.72
CA GLU A 392 36.86 -8.05 -0.71
C GLU A 392 38.13 -8.22 0.14
N THR A 393 38.01 -8.88 1.31
CA THR A 393 39.15 -9.16 2.20
C THR A 393 40.15 -10.13 1.57
N ASN A 394 39.70 -11.04 0.70
CA ASN A 394 40.57 -11.99 0.00
C ASN A 394 41.10 -11.44 -1.35
N GLY A 395 40.95 -10.14 -1.61
CA GLY A 395 41.53 -9.52 -2.80
C GLY A 395 40.67 -9.63 -4.06
N GLY A 396 39.40 -10.04 -3.98
CA GLY A 396 38.46 -9.99 -5.11
C GLY A 396 37.58 -8.74 -5.12
N ASN A 397 36.94 -8.44 -6.25
CA ASN A 397 35.88 -7.42 -6.36
C ASN A 397 34.52 -8.11 -6.20
N ALA A 398 33.70 -7.69 -5.25
CA ALA A 398 32.36 -8.28 -5.07
C ALA A 398 31.34 -7.53 -5.94
N LEU A 399 30.62 -8.26 -6.80
CA LEU A 399 29.53 -7.71 -7.63
C LEU A 399 28.17 -8.33 -7.22
N PRO A 400 27.53 -7.83 -6.15
CA PRO A 400 26.25 -8.37 -5.68
C PRO A 400 25.08 -7.82 -6.51
N ILE A 401 24.32 -8.72 -7.13
CA ILE A 401 23.17 -8.41 -7.99
C ILE A 401 21.94 -9.14 -7.44
N PHE A 402 20.88 -8.37 -7.18
CA PHE A 402 19.59 -8.95 -6.83
C PHE A 402 18.68 -9.07 -8.04
N THR A 403 17.76 -10.03 -8.02
CA THR A 403 16.70 -10.16 -9.03
C THR A 403 15.43 -10.80 -8.47
N THR A 404 14.26 -10.37 -8.97
CA THR A 404 12.98 -11.03 -8.70
C THR A 404 12.98 -12.48 -9.20
N SER A 405 13.51 -12.72 -10.40
CA SER A 405 13.47 -14.01 -11.08
C SER A 405 14.51 -14.08 -12.19
N LEU A 406 15.19 -15.24 -12.30
CA LEU A 406 16.07 -15.54 -13.44
C LEU A 406 15.30 -15.92 -14.71
N LYS A 407 13.97 -16.01 -14.65
CA LYS A 407 13.12 -16.24 -15.84
C LYS A 407 12.69 -14.94 -16.52
N GLU A 408 12.84 -13.80 -15.86
CA GLU A 408 12.54 -12.50 -16.46
C GLU A 408 13.65 -12.12 -17.44
N THR A 409 13.28 -11.84 -18.68
CA THR A 409 14.22 -11.57 -19.76
C THR A 409 14.07 -10.14 -20.25
N THR A 410 15.16 -9.58 -20.77
CA THR A 410 15.25 -8.19 -21.26
C THR A 410 14.22 -7.85 -22.35
N SER A 411 13.71 -8.86 -23.06
CA SER A 411 12.67 -8.75 -24.08
C SER A 411 11.23 -8.62 -23.55
N SER A 412 11.01 -8.53 -22.23
CA SER A 412 9.71 -8.18 -21.64
C SER A 412 9.71 -6.73 -21.14
N PRO A 413 9.52 -5.73 -22.02
CA PRO A 413 9.25 -4.37 -21.53
C PRO A 413 7.93 -4.40 -20.77
N ASN A 414 7.86 -3.65 -19.66
CA ASN A 414 6.66 -3.37 -18.88
C ASN A 414 5.39 -3.46 -19.73
N GLN A 415 4.67 -4.59 -19.66
CA GLN A 415 3.29 -4.62 -20.08
C GLN A 415 2.55 -3.72 -19.09
N THR A 416 2.37 -2.47 -19.51
CA THR A 416 1.32 -1.62 -18.96
C THR A 416 0.05 -2.48 -19.02
N PRO A 417 -0.69 -2.68 -17.92
CA PRO A 417 -1.87 -3.53 -17.95
C PRO A 417 -2.84 -2.97 -18.98
N THR A 418 -2.95 -3.64 -20.12
CA THR A 418 -4.03 -3.39 -21.07
C THR A 418 -5.33 -3.68 -20.34
N PRO A 419 -6.32 -2.76 -20.35
CA PRO A 419 -7.59 -3.00 -19.69
C PRO A 419 -8.23 -4.28 -20.25
N PRO A 420 -8.97 -5.06 -19.44
CA PRO A 420 -9.70 -6.21 -19.94
C PRO A 420 -10.70 -5.73 -20.99
N THR A 421 -10.43 -6.07 -22.26
CA THR A 421 -11.39 -5.88 -23.34
C THR A 421 -12.54 -6.85 -23.09
N TYR A 422 -13.67 -6.34 -22.60
CA TYR A 422 -14.90 -7.12 -22.56
C TYR A 422 -15.30 -7.49 -23.99
N PRO A 423 -15.44 -8.78 -24.34
CA PRO A 423 -15.91 -9.16 -25.65
C PRO A 423 -17.40 -8.81 -25.77
N ALA A 424 -17.74 -8.00 -26.77
CA ALA A 424 -19.11 -7.85 -27.23
C ALA A 424 -19.63 -9.21 -27.74
N PRO A 425 -20.94 -9.51 -27.59
CA PRO A 425 -21.47 -10.80 -28.02
C PRO A 425 -21.62 -10.80 -29.53
N THR A 426 -20.79 -11.56 -30.25
CA THR A 426 -21.04 -11.86 -31.66
C THR A 426 -20.84 -13.34 -31.95
N ASN A 427 -21.91 -13.91 -32.52
CA ASN A 427 -22.04 -15.28 -32.97
C ASN A 427 -21.04 -15.66 -34.09
N SER A 428 -20.78 -16.97 -34.11
CA SER A 428 -20.45 -17.82 -35.27
C SER A 428 -18.97 -18.06 -35.62
N ASN A 429 -18.62 -19.34 -35.45
CA ASN A 429 -17.91 -20.20 -36.41
C ASN A 429 -16.67 -19.64 -37.11
N ASN A 430 -15.48 -20.00 -36.61
CA ASN A 430 -14.60 -20.88 -37.38
C ASN A 430 -13.44 -21.42 -36.52
N SER A 431 -13.25 -22.73 -36.67
CA SER A 431 -12.17 -23.53 -36.13
C SER A 431 -10.90 -23.30 -36.96
N THR A 432 -9.82 -22.83 -36.33
CA THR A 432 -8.44 -23.11 -36.71
C THR A 432 -7.52 -22.97 -35.49
N ASN A 433 -7.02 -24.11 -34.99
CA ASN A 433 -5.91 -24.15 -34.05
C ASN A 433 -4.66 -23.50 -34.67
N PRO A 434 -3.97 -22.57 -33.99
CA PRO A 434 -2.58 -22.27 -34.33
C PRO A 434 -1.68 -23.22 -33.54
N THR A 435 -0.93 -24.00 -34.30
CA THR A 435 0.22 -24.82 -33.91
C THR A 435 1.19 -24.07 -33.00
N ASN A 436 1.53 -24.68 -31.85
CA ASN A 436 2.68 -24.32 -31.02
C ASN A 436 3.95 -24.35 -31.89
N SER A 437 4.51 -23.18 -32.19
CA SER A 437 5.86 -23.05 -32.70
C SER A 437 6.79 -22.76 -31.52
N ASN A 438 7.53 -23.77 -31.10
CA ASN A 438 8.66 -23.64 -30.20
C ASN A 438 9.77 -22.86 -30.91
N ASN A 439 9.80 -21.54 -30.73
CA ASN A 439 10.99 -20.72 -30.95
C ASN A 439 11.42 -20.14 -29.60
N SER A 440 12.03 -20.98 -28.75
CA SER A 440 12.80 -20.51 -27.61
C SER A 440 14.08 -19.85 -28.13
N THR A 441 13.98 -18.56 -28.46
CA THR A 441 15.17 -17.69 -28.40
C THR A 441 15.67 -17.76 -26.96
N ASN A 442 16.95 -18.08 -26.77
CA ASN A 442 17.64 -18.06 -25.48
C ASN A 442 17.67 -16.62 -24.97
N ALA A 443 16.55 -16.16 -24.42
CA ALA A 443 16.42 -14.82 -23.90
C ALA A 443 17.19 -14.76 -22.57
N ILE A 444 18.18 -13.87 -22.53
CA ILE A 444 19.09 -13.71 -21.38
C ILE A 444 18.28 -13.10 -20.22
N PRO A 445 18.46 -13.61 -18.98
CA PRO A 445 17.83 -13.01 -17.81
C PRO A 445 18.20 -11.53 -17.68
N ALA A 446 17.24 -10.65 -17.41
CA ALA A 446 17.49 -9.20 -17.33
C ALA A 446 18.52 -8.81 -16.25
N ALA A 447 18.63 -9.60 -15.19
CA ALA A 447 19.67 -9.42 -14.18
C ALA A 447 21.10 -9.60 -14.71
N PHE A 448 21.28 -10.31 -15.83
CA PHE A 448 22.59 -10.56 -16.41
C PHE A 448 23.13 -9.35 -17.15
N ASP A 449 22.30 -8.33 -17.45
CA ASP A 449 22.77 -7.07 -18.02
C ASP A 449 23.82 -6.39 -17.11
N TYR A 450 23.75 -6.61 -15.80
CA TYR A 450 24.72 -6.11 -14.83
C TYR A 450 26.04 -6.91 -14.79
N LEU A 451 26.12 -8.05 -15.48
CA LEU A 451 27.35 -8.85 -15.61
C LEU A 451 28.22 -8.39 -16.78
N TYR A 452 27.73 -7.47 -17.61
CA TYR A 452 28.45 -6.98 -18.78
C TYR A 452 28.77 -5.50 -18.66
N THR A 453 29.91 -5.09 -19.21
CA THR A 453 30.23 -3.67 -19.41
C THR A 453 29.28 -3.06 -20.45
N PRO A 454 29.17 -1.73 -20.54
CA PRO A 454 28.44 -1.07 -21.63
C PRO A 454 28.97 -1.43 -23.04
N THR A 455 30.20 -1.92 -23.14
CA THR A 455 30.81 -2.41 -24.40
C THR A 455 30.51 -3.87 -24.71
N GLY A 456 29.86 -4.59 -23.78
CA GLY A 456 29.46 -5.99 -23.94
C GLY A 456 30.45 -7.02 -23.42
N ASP A 457 31.49 -6.60 -22.68
CA ASP A 457 32.50 -7.50 -22.12
C ASP A 457 32.02 -8.08 -20.79
N LEU A 458 32.23 -9.38 -20.57
CA LEU A 458 31.86 -10.04 -19.31
C LEU A 458 32.76 -9.53 -18.17
N ILE A 459 32.13 -9.09 -17.07
CA ILE A 459 32.78 -8.52 -15.90
C ILE A 459 33.26 -9.60 -14.91
N PRO A 460 32.42 -10.54 -14.44
CA PRO A 460 32.83 -11.49 -13.41
C PRO A 460 33.68 -12.64 -13.97
N ASP A 461 34.68 -13.04 -13.20
CA ASP A 461 35.44 -14.28 -13.39
C ASP A 461 34.69 -15.49 -12.82
N VAL A 462 33.89 -15.27 -11.76
CA VAL A 462 33.14 -16.30 -11.04
C VAL A 462 31.76 -15.78 -10.66
N ILE A 463 30.74 -16.65 -10.72
CA ILE A 463 29.39 -16.37 -10.26
C ILE A 463 29.04 -17.29 -9.09
N ILE A 464 28.67 -16.70 -7.95
CA ILE A 464 28.06 -17.37 -6.81
C ILE A 464 26.55 -17.10 -6.88
N SER A 465 25.74 -18.14 -7.02
CA SER A 465 24.28 -18.02 -6.96
C SER A 465 23.76 -18.55 -5.64
N THR A 466 23.08 -17.70 -4.87
CA THR A 466 22.32 -18.10 -3.66
C THR A 466 20.85 -18.36 -3.98
N ILE A 467 20.46 -18.18 -5.24
CA ILE A 467 19.11 -18.41 -5.76
C ILE A 467 18.93 -19.92 -5.96
N SER A 468 18.17 -20.54 -5.06
CA SER A 468 17.83 -21.96 -5.18
C SER A 468 16.68 -22.13 -6.18
N PHE A 469 16.92 -22.70 -7.36
CA PHE A 469 16.00 -23.57 -8.11
C PHE A 469 16.70 -24.22 -9.32
N ALA A 470 16.30 -25.46 -9.62
CA ALA A 470 16.77 -26.32 -10.70
C ALA A 470 17.23 -25.55 -11.96
N MET A 471 18.55 -25.55 -12.20
CA MET A 471 19.22 -25.14 -13.44
C MET A 471 18.87 -26.11 -14.59
N GLY A 472 17.58 -26.31 -14.86
CA GLY A 472 17.10 -27.00 -16.05
C GLY A 472 17.16 -26.07 -17.25
N GLY A 473 18.36 -25.79 -17.76
CA GLY A 473 18.56 -25.20 -19.09
C GLY A 473 19.15 -23.78 -19.17
N ILE A 474 19.44 -23.11 -18.05
CA ILE A 474 20.19 -21.84 -18.06
C ILE A 474 21.64 -22.16 -17.70
N ASN A 475 22.50 -22.28 -18.71
CA ASN A 475 23.94 -22.30 -18.50
C ASN A 475 24.43 -20.85 -18.68
N PRO A 476 24.84 -20.16 -17.61
CA PRO A 476 25.27 -18.77 -17.67
C PRO A 476 26.48 -18.56 -18.60
#